data_AF-A0A5K1ETH3-F1
#
_entry.id   AF-A0A5K1ETH3-F1
#
_cell.length_a   1.000
_cell.length_b   1.000
_cell.length_c   1.000
_cell.angle_alpha   90.00
_cell.angle_beta   90.00
_cell.angle_gamma   90.00
#
_symmetry.space_group_name_H-M   'P 1'
#
loop_
_entity.id
_entity.type
_entity.pdbx_description
1 polymer ?
#
loop_
_entity_poly.entity_id
_entity_poly.type
_entity_poly.pdbx_seq_one_letter_code
_entity_poly.pdbx_strand_id
1 'polypeptide(L)' 'VSDDEVSFLTGGDSEKEDVVLSLWHDGLKLMVVTDGEKGCRYFTK' A
#
# COMPACT_ATOMS: atom_id res chain seq x y z
N VAL A 1 -4.90 0.33 4.30
CA VAL A 1 -5.13 1.26 3.18
C VAL A 1 -5.65 0.43 2.01
N SER A 2 -6.65 0.87 1.26
CA SER A 2 -7.09 0.13 0.06
C SER A 2 -6.18 0.42 -1.14
N ASP A 3 -6.25 -0.42 -2.16
CA ASP A 3 -5.63 -0.18 -3.47
C ASP A 3 -6.06 1.16 -4.10
N ASP A 4 -7.34 1.51 -3.99
CA ASP A 4 -7.86 2.81 -4.43
C ASP A 4 -7.25 3.98 -3.64
N GLU A 5 -7.12 3.85 -2.31
CA GLU A 5 -6.50 4.88 -1.46
C GLU A 5 -5.01 5.05 -1.77
N VAL A 6 -4.28 3.96 -2.03
CA VAL A 6 -2.88 4.02 -2.45
C VAL A 6 -2.77 4.81 -3.77
N SER A 7 -3.62 4.49 -4.74
CA SER A 7 -3.61 5.17 -6.05
C SER A 7 -3.95 6.66 -5.91
N PHE A 8 -4.95 6.98 -5.07
CA PHE A 8 -5.35 8.37 -4.80
C PHE A 8 -4.25 9.18 -4.11
N LEU A 9 -3.59 8.62 -3.09
CA LEU A 9 -2.58 9.34 -2.30
C LEU A 9 -1.24 9.50 -3.01
N THR A 10 -0.85 8.51 -3.82
CA THR A 10 0.46 8.48 -4.49
C THR A 10 0.41 9.00 -5.92
N GLY A 11 -0.78 9.00 -6.55
CA GLY A 11 -0.94 9.22 -8.00
C GLY A 11 -0.30 8.11 -8.85
N GLY A 12 0.10 6.99 -8.23
CA GLY A 12 0.78 5.87 -8.85
C GLY A 12 -0.09 4.62 -8.95
N ASP A 13 0.50 3.57 -9.54
CA ASP A 13 -0.13 2.25 -9.67
C ASP A 13 0.03 1.48 -8.34
N SER A 14 -1.09 1.18 -7.68
CA SER A 14 -1.13 0.48 -6.39
C SER A 14 -0.67 -0.98 -6.46
N GLU A 15 -0.55 -1.58 -7.65
CA GLU A 15 0.04 -2.91 -7.82
C GLU A 15 1.59 -2.86 -7.74
N LYS A 16 2.19 -1.67 -7.89
CA LYS A 16 3.65 -1.51 -7.79
C LYS A 16 4.12 -1.33 -6.35
N GLU A 17 5.07 -2.17 -5.95
CA GLU A 17 5.60 -2.17 -4.60
C GLU A 17 6.34 -0.87 -4.22
N ASP A 18 7.07 -0.24 -5.15
CA ASP A 18 7.75 1.02 -4.91
C ASP A 18 6.77 2.17 -4.64
N VAL A 19 5.61 2.18 -5.31
CA VAL A 19 4.51 3.11 -5.06
C VAL A 19 3.91 2.88 -3.68
N VAL A 20 3.60 1.64 -3.32
CA VAL A 20 3.05 1.30 -2.01
C VAL A 20 4.03 1.68 -0.89
N LEU A 21 5.31 1.34 -1.04
CA LEU A 21 6.35 1.63 -0.07
C LEU A 21 6.68 3.13 0.05
N SER A 22 6.26 3.98 -0.90
CA SER A 22 6.40 5.44 -0.75
C SER A 22 5.54 6.01 0.37
N LEU A 23 4.51 5.27 0.83
CA LEU A 23 3.70 5.62 1.99
C LEU A 23 4.35 5.22 3.33
N TRP A 24 5.48 4.52 3.29
CA TRP A 24 6.18 4.11 4.50
C TRP A 24 6.80 5.32 5.20
N HIS A 25 6.75 5.32 6.53
CA HIS A 25 7.42 6.32 7.36
C HIS A 25 7.98 5.70 8.64
N ASP A 26 8.90 6.42 9.29
CA ASP A 26 9.48 5.97 10.55
C ASP A 26 8.38 5.80 11.61
N GLY A 27 8.41 4.67 12.31
CA GLY A 27 7.39 4.28 13.30
C GLY A 27 6.27 3.40 12.76
N LEU A 28 6.11 3.28 11.44
CA LEU A 28 5.23 2.29 10.83
C LEU A 28 5.89 0.91 10.88
N LYS A 29 5.23 -0.07 11.49
CA LYS A 29 5.77 -1.45 11.66
C LYS A 29 5.19 -2.47 10.69
N LEU A 30 3.96 -2.23 10.27
CA LEU A 30 3.20 -3.10 9.39
C LEU A 30 2.24 -2.23 8.59
N MET A 31 2.22 -2.45 7.29
CA MET A 31 1.23 -1.86 6.39
C MET A 31 0.47 -2.97 5.68
N VAL A 32 -0.85 -2.90 5.68
CA VAL A 32 -1.72 -3.84 4.98
C VAL A 32 -2.50 -3.09 3.91
N VAL A 33 -2.35 -3.56 2.67
CA VAL A 33 -3.11 -3.11 1.51
C VAL A 33 -4.23 -4.10 1.26
N THR A 34 -5.47 -3.62 1.22
CA THR A 34 -6.65 -4.45 0.92
C THR A 34 -7.02 -4.31 -0.55
N ASP A 35 -7.05 -5.41 -1.30
CA ASP A 35 -7.28 -5.47 -2.76
C ASP A 35 -8.69 -6.04 -3.09
N GLY A 36 -9.68 -5.74 -2.24
CA GLY A 36 -11.06 -6.22 -2.40
C GLY A 36 -11.15 -7.75 -2.47
N GLU A 37 -11.73 -8.28 -3.55
CA GLU A 37 -11.89 -9.72 -3.79
C GLU A 37 -10.56 -10.45 -4.03
N LYS A 38 -9.49 -9.73 -4.42
CA LYS A 38 -8.15 -10.30 -4.63
C LYS A 38 -7.43 -10.63 -3.33
N GLY A 39 -7.99 -10.22 -2.18
CA GLY A 39 -7.42 -10.45 -0.86
C GLY A 39 -6.65 -9.23 -0.35
N CYS A 40 -5.49 -9.46 0.28
CA CYS A 40 -4.69 -8.40 0.90
C CYS A 40 -3.19 -8.69 0.76
N ARG A 41 -2.40 -7.63 0.69
CA ARG A 41 -0.93 -7.66 0.71
C ARG A 41 -0.43 -7.01 2.00
N TYR A 42 0.64 -7.54 2.59
CA TYR A 42 1.26 -6.96 3.77
C TYR A 42 2.73 -6.60 3.49
N PHE A 43 3.16 -5.48 4.05
CA PHE A 43 4.50 -4.95 3.91
C PHE A 43 5.08 -4.71 5.31
N THR A 44 6.32 -5.14 5.52
CA THR A 44 7.08 -4.94 6.75
C THR A 44 8.55 -4.71 6.40
N LYS A 45 9.30 -4.11 7.32
CA LYS A 45 10.70 -3.72 7.15
C LYS A 45 11.56 -4.34 8.24
#